data_AF-A0A8H7C415-F1
#
_entry.id   AF-A0A8H7C415-F1
#
_cell.length_a   1.000
_cell.length_b   1.000
_cell.length_c   1.000
_cell.angle_alpha   90.00
_cell.angle_beta   90.00
_cell.angle_gamma   90.00
#
_symmetry.space_group_name_H-M   'P 1'
#
loop_
_entity.id
_entity.type
_entity.pdbx_description
1 polymer ?
#
loop_
_entity_poly.entity_id
_entity_poly.type
_entity_poly.pdbx_seq_one_letter_code
_entity_poly.pdbx_strand_id
1 'polypeptide(L)'
;MRRARISNGFAKVVEKYGKDFPEVGNIYTTKWDGFMARWNGDTGILQSSKNLAAEVSAALRSYGINLGIVADIKTEQAFEDAKLELKDYVEKRRIHIATEVGDRSRGLKNDIHEFSKDFTKYIEVQKQKIVVNAKQYQAQVDELNNQMLSTVPANFLTDVIVQRNTTQQKLDAALTNRKRMFDNQMALLAMQATLDIYKPDFDDICRKIHIFAIIWAFTTEQSTKMNVALGEGIKVLTSKKFQVKLKLLIAQIEPLKEGMQQYATQLTPPKASSNEE
;
A
#
# COMPACT_ATOMS: atom_id res chain seq x y z
N MET A 1 8.29 7.57 -9.16
CA MET A 1 7.34 8.23 -10.09
C MET A 1 5.87 7.92 -9.80
N ARG A 2 5.41 6.66 -9.74
CA ARG A 2 3.98 6.31 -9.56
C ARG A 2 3.35 6.77 -8.23
N ARG A 3 4.05 6.64 -7.09
CA ARG A 3 3.63 7.18 -5.79
C ARG A 3 3.27 8.66 -5.85
N ALA A 4 4.20 9.49 -6.34
CA ALA A 4 4.02 10.94 -6.40
C ALA A 4 2.83 11.32 -7.28
N ARG A 5 2.59 10.55 -8.35
CA ARG A 5 1.44 10.73 -9.22
C ARG A 5 0.10 10.49 -8.49
N ILE A 6 0.02 9.47 -7.63
CA ILE A 6 -1.16 9.19 -6.80
C ILE A 6 -1.36 10.31 -5.76
N SER A 7 -0.30 10.67 -5.02
CA SER A 7 -0.35 11.75 -4.02
C SER A 7 -0.82 13.07 -4.64
N ASN A 8 -0.27 13.44 -5.80
CA ASN A 8 -0.68 14.65 -6.53
C ASN A 8 -2.13 14.58 -7.01
N GLY A 9 -2.63 13.39 -7.35
CA GLY A 9 -4.03 13.18 -7.72
C GLY A 9 -4.98 13.46 -6.55
N PHE A 10 -4.70 12.87 -5.39
CA PHE A 10 -5.48 13.13 -4.18
C PHE A 10 -5.39 14.59 -3.74
N ALA A 11 -4.21 15.22 -3.80
CA ALA A 11 -4.05 16.63 -3.48
C ALA A 11 -4.96 17.53 -4.34
N LYS A 12 -5.03 17.28 -5.66
CA LYS A 12 -5.92 18.02 -6.57
C LYS A 12 -7.40 17.82 -6.25
N VAL A 13 -7.79 16.61 -5.85
CA VAL A 13 -9.17 16.33 -5.43
C VAL A 13 -9.49 17.07 -4.14
N VAL A 14 -8.58 17.08 -3.16
CA VAL A 14 -8.77 17.79 -1.89
C VAL A 14 -8.82 19.29 -2.09
N GLU A 15 -7.91 19.86 -2.90
CA GLU A 15 -7.90 21.28 -3.23
C GLU A 15 -9.25 21.72 -3.83
N LYS A 16 -9.77 20.93 -4.77
CA LYS A 16 -10.97 21.30 -5.52
C LYS A 16 -12.28 20.97 -4.78
N TYR A 17 -12.31 19.89 -4.01
CA TYR A 17 -13.56 19.33 -3.47
C TYR A 17 -13.53 19.06 -1.96
N GLY A 18 -12.40 19.30 -1.29
CA GLY A 18 -12.21 18.95 0.13
C GLY A 18 -13.10 19.72 1.09
N LYS A 19 -13.65 20.87 0.69
CA LYS A 19 -14.63 21.61 1.49
C LYS A 19 -15.95 20.84 1.63
N ASP A 20 -16.42 20.25 0.53
CA ASP A 20 -17.67 19.50 0.48
C ASP A 20 -17.47 18.02 0.88
N PHE A 21 -16.24 17.52 0.76
CA PHE A 21 -15.84 16.14 1.09
C PHE A 21 -14.58 16.10 1.96
N PRO A 22 -14.66 16.57 3.22
CA PRO A 22 -13.49 16.71 4.09
C PRO A 22 -12.82 15.38 4.43
N GLU A 23 -13.55 14.25 4.39
CA GLU A 23 -12.98 12.93 4.65
C GLU A 23 -11.91 12.55 3.61
N VAL A 24 -11.97 13.09 2.39
CA VAL A 24 -10.96 12.81 1.36
C VAL A 24 -9.57 13.30 1.80
N GLY A 25 -9.51 14.51 2.38
CA GLY A 25 -8.29 15.05 2.96
C GLY A 25 -7.94 14.36 4.27
N ASN A 26 -8.88 14.40 5.22
CA ASN A 26 -8.60 14.04 6.61
C ASN A 26 -8.35 12.54 6.82
N ILE A 27 -8.99 11.68 6.03
CA ILE A 27 -8.91 10.23 6.17
C ILE A 27 -8.09 9.64 5.04
N TYR A 28 -8.49 9.84 3.78
CA TYR A 28 -7.91 9.07 2.67
C TYR A 28 -6.50 9.55 2.29
N THR A 29 -6.27 10.86 2.24
CA THR A 29 -4.93 11.41 1.97
C THR A 29 -3.97 11.05 3.12
N THR A 30 -4.40 11.24 4.37
CA THR A 30 -3.64 10.83 5.56
C THR A 30 -3.30 9.34 5.57
N LYS A 31 -4.25 8.45 5.23
CA LYS A 31 -4.00 7.00 5.12
C LYS A 31 -2.95 6.70 4.05
N TRP A 32 -3.08 7.31 2.88
CA TRP A 32 -2.12 7.13 1.80
C TRP A 32 -0.71 7.55 2.21
N ASP A 33 -0.57 8.72 2.83
CA ASP A 33 0.71 9.21 3.34
C ASP A 33 1.29 8.27 4.41
N GLY A 34 0.44 7.73 5.28
CA GLY A 34 0.81 6.70 6.26
C GLY A 34 1.37 5.42 5.62
N PHE A 35 0.75 4.92 4.54
CA PHE A 35 1.30 3.78 3.78
C PHE A 35 2.66 4.09 3.20
N MET A 36 2.81 5.31 2.69
CA MET A 36 4.06 5.72 2.08
C MET A 36 5.19 5.96 3.08
N ALA A 37 4.86 6.44 4.29
CA ALA A 37 5.79 6.52 5.41
C ALA A 37 6.20 5.12 5.88
N ARG A 38 5.25 4.18 5.99
CA ARG A 38 5.57 2.76 6.32
C ARG A 38 6.49 2.11 5.30
N TRP A 39 6.40 2.48 4.02
CA TRP A 39 7.28 1.98 2.98
C TRP A 39 8.66 2.66 2.99
N ASN A 40 8.72 3.99 2.91
CA ASN A 40 9.95 4.76 2.65
C ASN A 40 10.56 5.46 3.86
N GLY A 41 9.92 5.45 5.03
CA GLY A 41 10.45 6.11 6.23
C GLY A 41 11.79 5.51 6.65
N ASP A 42 12.52 6.20 7.51
CA ASP A 42 13.85 5.78 7.97
C ASP A 42 13.83 4.43 8.70
N THR A 43 12.69 4.07 9.29
CA THR A 43 12.40 2.75 9.89
C THR A 43 11.39 1.93 9.07
N GLY A 44 11.13 2.37 7.84
CA GLY A 44 10.19 1.78 6.91
C GLY A 44 10.70 0.48 6.29
N ILE A 45 9.80 -0.23 5.62
CA ILE A 45 10.04 -1.56 5.03
C ILE A 45 11.21 -1.53 4.05
N LEU A 46 11.33 -0.47 3.23
CA LEU A 46 12.41 -0.35 2.26
C LEU A 46 13.78 -0.30 2.95
N GLN A 47 13.92 0.51 4.00
CA GLN A 47 15.18 0.63 4.72
C GLN A 47 15.51 -0.65 5.50
N SER A 48 14.53 -1.24 6.20
CA SER A 48 14.71 -2.54 6.87
C SER A 48 15.18 -3.62 5.89
N SER A 49 14.61 -3.63 4.67
CA SER A 49 15.03 -4.58 3.66
C SER A 49 16.42 -4.32 3.09
N LYS A 50 16.83 -3.06 2.92
CA LYS A 50 18.21 -2.73 2.52
C LYS A 50 19.22 -3.20 3.57
N ASN A 51 18.93 -2.94 4.84
CA ASN A 51 19.76 -3.40 5.95
C ASN A 51 19.87 -4.93 5.93
N LEU A 52 18.74 -5.62 5.75
CA LEU A 52 18.71 -7.07 5.62
C LEU A 52 19.52 -7.54 4.40
N ALA A 53 19.44 -6.89 3.25
CA ALA A 53 20.24 -7.24 2.07
C ALA A 53 21.74 -7.07 2.32
N ALA A 54 22.16 -6.00 3.00
CA ALA A 54 23.54 -5.84 3.42
C ALA A 54 23.98 -6.97 4.37
N GLU A 55 23.18 -7.27 5.39
CA GLU A 55 23.46 -8.35 6.35
C GLU A 55 23.52 -9.74 5.68
N VAL A 56 22.56 -10.05 4.81
CA VAL A 56 22.52 -11.33 4.08
C VAL A 56 23.66 -11.43 3.09
N SER A 57 24.01 -10.36 2.38
CA SER A 57 25.17 -10.37 1.48
C SER A 57 26.48 -10.68 2.22
N ALA A 58 26.66 -10.12 3.43
CA ALA A 58 27.80 -10.44 4.28
C ALA A 58 27.75 -11.90 4.77
N ALA A 59 26.55 -12.42 5.05
CA ALA A 59 26.35 -13.79 5.52
C ALA A 59 26.55 -14.85 4.42
N LEU A 60 26.16 -14.56 3.17
CA LEU A 60 26.24 -15.48 2.03
C LEU A 60 27.67 -15.96 1.75
N ARG A 61 28.68 -15.13 2.05
CA ARG A 61 30.09 -15.55 1.94
C ARG A 61 30.42 -16.69 2.90
N SER A 62 30.05 -16.56 4.18
CA SER A 62 30.23 -17.62 5.18
C SER A 62 29.39 -18.85 4.83
N TYR A 63 28.16 -18.65 4.35
CA TYR A 63 27.30 -19.75 3.92
C TYR A 63 27.92 -20.56 2.78
N GLY A 64 28.56 -19.90 1.81
CA GLY A 64 29.22 -20.58 0.70
C GLY A 64 30.40 -21.42 1.10
N ILE A 65 31.18 -20.95 2.08
CA ILE A 65 32.25 -21.74 2.69
C ILE A 65 31.66 -23.00 3.33
N ASN A 66 30.59 -22.85 4.13
CA ASN A 66 29.94 -23.99 4.79
C ASN A 66 29.33 -24.99 3.80
N LEU A 67 28.71 -24.51 2.71
CA LEU A 67 28.22 -25.41 1.66
C LEU A 67 29.36 -26.14 0.92
N GLY A 68 30.51 -25.48 0.76
CA GLY A 68 31.73 -26.11 0.24
C GLY A 68 32.22 -27.24 1.15
N ILE A 69 32.28 -26.99 2.47
CA ILE A 69 32.59 -28.02 3.47
C ILE A 69 31.61 -29.19 3.36
N VAL A 70 30.31 -28.92 3.22
CA VAL A 70 29.30 -29.99 3.04
C VAL A 70 29.53 -30.81 1.78
N ALA A 71 29.95 -30.18 0.69
CA ALA A 71 30.24 -30.87 -0.56
C ALA A 71 31.45 -31.80 -0.45
N ASP A 72 32.37 -31.51 0.47
CA ASP A 72 33.63 -32.23 0.67
C ASP A 72 33.60 -33.23 1.85
N ILE A 73 32.45 -33.44 2.50
CA ILE A 73 32.33 -34.40 3.62
C ILE A 73 32.64 -35.83 3.14
N LYS A 74 33.59 -36.48 3.82
CA LYS A 74 33.98 -37.88 3.56
C LYS A 74 33.82 -38.81 4.77
N THR A 75 33.56 -38.25 5.96
CA THR A 75 33.55 -38.99 7.22
C THR A 75 32.36 -38.60 8.10
N GLU A 76 31.98 -39.48 9.03
CA GLU A 76 30.90 -39.21 9.99
C GLU A 76 31.20 -38.02 10.89
N GLN A 77 32.45 -37.87 11.32
CA GLN A 77 32.86 -36.74 12.16
C GLN A 77 32.69 -35.41 11.42
N ALA A 78 33.17 -35.33 10.16
CA ALA A 78 33.02 -34.14 9.34
C ALA A 78 31.54 -33.83 9.04
N PHE A 79 30.69 -34.86 8.99
CA PHE A 79 29.25 -34.70 8.86
C PHE A 79 28.62 -34.02 10.08
N GLU A 80 28.90 -34.49 11.30
CA GLU A 80 28.36 -33.89 12.52
C GLU A 80 28.93 -32.48 12.78
N ASP A 81 30.20 -32.23 12.46
CA ASP A 81 30.81 -30.90 12.57
C ASP A 81 30.13 -29.90 11.62
N ALA A 82 29.95 -30.26 10.34
CA ALA A 82 29.29 -29.41 9.36
C ALA A 82 27.81 -29.12 9.71
N LYS A 83 27.12 -30.11 10.29
CA LYS A 83 25.74 -29.96 10.77
C LYS A 83 25.65 -28.99 11.94
N LEU A 84 26.59 -29.06 12.90
CA LEU A 84 26.66 -28.10 14.01
C LEU A 84 26.93 -26.68 13.48
N GLU A 85 27.86 -26.52 12.55
CA GLU A 85 28.20 -25.22 11.98
C GLU A 85 27.06 -24.60 11.15
N LEU A 86 26.32 -25.42 10.40
CA LEU A 86 25.12 -24.97 9.68
C LEU A 86 23.95 -24.63 10.60
N LYS A 87 23.78 -25.39 11.69
CA LYS A 87 22.79 -25.08 12.71
C LYS A 87 23.12 -23.76 13.41
N ASP A 88 24.36 -23.59 13.83
CA ASP A 88 24.86 -22.35 14.46
C ASP A 88 24.75 -21.15 13.50
N TYR A 89 25.04 -21.35 12.21
CA TYR A 89 24.82 -20.33 11.17
C TYR A 89 23.34 -19.91 11.08
N VAL A 90 22.41 -20.88 11.07
CA VAL A 90 20.96 -20.63 11.02
C VAL A 90 20.45 -19.95 12.29
N GLU A 91 20.97 -20.32 13.47
CA GLU A 91 20.57 -19.76 14.77
C GLU A 91 21.14 -18.35 15.00
N LYS A 92 22.40 -18.11 14.62
CA LYS A 92 23.06 -16.80 14.79
C LYS A 92 22.63 -15.77 13.75
N ARG A 93 22.20 -16.20 12.56
CA ARG A 93 21.71 -15.29 11.52
C ARG A 93 20.22 -15.00 11.74
N ARG A 94 19.85 -13.72 11.62
CA ARG A 94 18.52 -13.20 11.95
C ARG A 94 17.46 -13.56 10.89
N ILE A 95 17.18 -14.84 10.72
CA ILE A 95 16.15 -15.34 9.78
C ILE A 95 14.77 -14.71 10.06
N HIS A 96 14.49 -14.39 11.32
CA HIS A 96 13.27 -13.69 11.72
C HIS A 96 13.11 -12.31 11.07
N ILE A 97 14.19 -11.59 10.74
CA ILE A 97 14.10 -10.29 10.08
C ILE A 97 13.59 -10.44 8.64
N ALA A 98 14.00 -11.49 7.93
CA ALA A 98 13.50 -11.74 6.57
C ALA A 98 12.00 -12.08 6.58
N THR A 99 11.55 -12.85 7.56
CA THR A 99 10.11 -13.11 7.78
C THR A 99 9.37 -11.81 8.12
N GLU A 100 9.90 -11.00 9.03
CA GLU A 100 9.30 -9.71 9.42
C GLU A 100 9.16 -8.74 8.23
N VAL A 101 10.23 -8.58 7.43
CA VAL A 101 10.21 -7.74 6.22
C VAL A 101 9.18 -8.27 5.22
N GLY A 102 9.12 -9.59 5.03
CA GLY A 102 8.12 -10.24 4.17
C GLY A 102 6.68 -10.02 4.66
N ASP A 103 6.43 -10.18 5.95
CA ASP A 103 5.11 -10.04 6.57
C ASP A 103 4.65 -8.58 6.57
N ARG A 104 5.52 -7.63 6.94
CA ARG A 104 5.23 -6.19 6.87
C ARG A 104 4.93 -5.75 5.44
N SER A 105 5.66 -6.29 4.46
CA SER A 105 5.39 -6.07 3.02
C SER A 105 4.01 -6.60 2.62
N ARG A 106 3.67 -7.85 3.02
CA ARG A 106 2.36 -8.44 2.74
C ARG A 106 1.22 -7.64 3.37
N GLY A 107 1.41 -7.21 4.62
CA GLY A 107 0.48 -6.32 5.32
C GLY A 107 0.26 -5.01 4.56
N LEU A 108 1.33 -4.30 4.20
CA LEU A 108 1.23 -3.06 3.43
C LEU A 108 0.52 -3.26 2.07
N LYS A 109 0.80 -4.35 1.36
CA LYS A 109 0.10 -4.70 0.11
C LYS A 109 -1.40 -4.87 0.35
N ASN A 110 -1.79 -5.60 1.39
CA ASN A 110 -3.19 -5.80 1.71
C ASN A 110 -3.87 -4.46 2.07
N ASP A 111 -3.22 -3.63 2.88
CA ASP A 111 -3.74 -2.32 3.29
C ASP A 111 -3.95 -1.38 2.07
N ILE A 112 -3.00 -1.33 1.12
CA ILE A 112 -3.13 -0.54 -0.11
C ILE A 112 -4.25 -1.08 -1.01
N HIS A 113 -4.39 -2.40 -1.11
CA HIS A 113 -5.45 -3.03 -1.88
C HIS A 113 -6.84 -2.73 -1.28
N GLU A 114 -6.96 -2.79 0.05
CA GLU A 114 -8.19 -2.49 0.77
C GLU A 114 -8.54 -1.00 0.71
N PHE A 115 -7.55 -0.11 0.77
CA PHE A 115 -7.73 1.33 0.61
C PHE A 115 -8.49 1.70 -0.67
N SER A 116 -8.14 1.09 -1.82
CA SER A 116 -8.86 1.37 -3.07
C SER A 116 -10.32 0.93 -3.02
N LYS A 117 -10.63 -0.17 -2.32
CA LYS A 117 -12.00 -0.66 -2.14
C LYS A 117 -12.78 0.24 -1.20
N ASP A 118 -12.19 0.62 -0.07
CA ASP A 118 -12.76 1.54 0.90
C ASP A 118 -13.10 2.90 0.29
N PHE A 119 -12.21 3.44 -0.55
CA PHE A 119 -12.47 4.72 -1.21
C PHE A 119 -13.59 4.61 -2.26
N THR A 120 -13.64 3.51 -3.01
CA THR A 120 -14.77 3.22 -3.91
C THR A 120 -16.10 3.17 -3.14
N LYS A 121 -16.11 2.47 -1.99
CA LYS A 121 -17.29 2.36 -1.13
C LYS A 121 -17.73 3.71 -0.58
N TYR A 122 -16.79 4.55 -0.17
CA TYR A 122 -17.09 5.92 0.27
C TYR A 122 -17.77 6.73 -0.84
N ILE A 123 -17.22 6.72 -2.05
CA ILE A 123 -17.81 7.41 -3.20
C ILE A 123 -19.25 6.93 -3.43
N GLU A 124 -19.48 5.61 -3.37
CA GLU A 124 -20.82 5.03 -3.58
C GLU A 124 -21.82 5.46 -2.49
N VAL A 125 -21.41 5.43 -1.21
CA VAL A 125 -22.25 5.92 -0.11
C VAL A 125 -22.61 7.40 -0.29
N GLN A 126 -21.66 8.23 -0.73
CA GLN A 126 -21.93 9.64 -0.99
C GLN A 126 -22.87 9.83 -2.19
N LYS A 127 -22.73 9.04 -3.25
CA LYS A 127 -23.66 9.07 -4.40
C LYS A 127 -25.09 8.76 -3.98
N GLN A 128 -25.27 7.76 -3.12
CA GLN A 128 -26.60 7.39 -2.60
C GLN A 128 -27.24 8.52 -1.78
N LYS A 129 -26.46 9.19 -0.91
CA LYS A 129 -26.93 10.37 -0.17
C LYS A 129 -27.38 11.50 -1.10
N ILE A 130 -26.62 11.74 -2.18
CA ILE A 130 -26.97 12.76 -3.19
C ILE A 130 -28.32 12.44 -3.85
N VAL A 131 -28.57 11.18 -4.23
CA VAL A 131 -29.85 10.78 -4.85
C VAL A 131 -31.04 11.03 -3.91
N VAL A 132 -30.89 10.72 -2.61
CA VAL A 132 -31.93 11.00 -1.61
C VAL A 132 -32.17 12.50 -1.47
N ASN A 133 -31.10 13.29 -1.33
CA ASN A 133 -31.19 14.75 -1.18
C ASN A 133 -31.79 15.40 -2.44
N ALA A 134 -31.47 14.91 -3.64
CA ALA A 134 -32.01 15.42 -4.89
C ALA A 134 -33.54 15.30 -4.95
N LYS A 135 -34.09 14.16 -4.52
CA LYS A 135 -35.55 13.96 -4.43
C LYS A 135 -36.19 14.92 -3.42
N GLN A 136 -35.56 15.09 -2.26
CA GLN A 136 -36.04 15.99 -1.21
C GLN A 136 -36.05 17.45 -1.67
N TYR A 137 -34.95 17.93 -2.27
CA TYR A 137 -34.88 19.31 -2.75
C TYR A 137 -35.81 19.58 -3.93
N GLN A 138 -36.02 18.60 -4.82
CA GLN A 138 -37.01 18.74 -5.89
C GLN A 138 -38.43 18.87 -5.30
N ALA A 139 -38.81 18.00 -4.37
CA ALA A 139 -40.11 18.08 -3.71
C ALA A 139 -40.32 19.41 -2.97
N GLN A 140 -39.29 19.91 -2.27
CA GLN A 140 -39.35 21.22 -1.61
C GLN A 140 -39.53 22.38 -2.59
N VAL A 141 -38.81 22.36 -3.72
CA VAL A 141 -38.96 23.38 -4.77
C VAL A 141 -40.38 23.36 -5.35
N ASP A 142 -40.93 22.18 -5.62
CA ASP A 142 -42.29 22.03 -6.17
C ASP A 142 -43.35 22.51 -5.16
N GLU A 143 -43.20 22.17 -3.88
CA GLU A 143 -44.09 22.62 -2.81
C GLU A 143 -44.06 24.14 -2.64
N LEU A 144 -42.86 24.75 -2.55
CA LEU A 144 -42.70 26.19 -2.36
C LEU A 144 -43.22 26.99 -3.57
N ASN A 145 -43.00 26.49 -4.79
CA ASN A 145 -43.57 27.08 -6.00
C ASN A 145 -45.11 27.07 -5.97
N ASN A 146 -45.71 25.95 -5.56
CA ASN A 146 -47.17 25.85 -5.42
C ASN A 146 -47.71 26.80 -4.35
N GLN A 147 -47.03 26.94 -3.20
CA GLN A 147 -47.41 27.88 -2.15
C GLN A 147 -47.36 29.35 -2.61
N MET A 148 -46.38 29.70 -3.46
CA MET A 148 -46.29 31.03 -4.07
C MET A 148 -47.41 31.31 -5.08
N LEU A 149 -47.88 30.28 -5.79
CA LEU A 149 -48.97 30.39 -6.78
C LEU A 149 -50.35 30.46 -6.12
N SER A 150 -50.53 29.85 -4.95
CA SER A 150 -51.84 29.75 -4.28
C SER A 150 -52.22 30.97 -3.42
N THR A 151 -51.41 32.03 -3.39
CA THR A 151 -51.60 33.16 -2.45
C THR A 151 -52.24 34.41 -3.09
N VAL A 152 -53.59 34.55 -3.13
CA VAL A 152 -54.34 35.86 -3.27
C VAL A 152 -55.84 35.71 -2.85
N PRO A 153 -56.59 36.72 -2.29
CA PRO A 153 -56.40 37.52 -1.05
C PRO A 153 -57.71 37.67 -0.18
N ALA A 154 -57.60 38.08 1.09
CA ALA A 154 -58.58 38.98 1.75
C ALA A 154 -58.04 39.56 3.08
N ASN A 155 -57.83 40.88 3.10
CA ASN A 155 -57.79 41.78 4.27
C ASN A 155 -56.47 42.14 4.97
N PHE A 156 -55.29 41.56 4.66
CA PHE A 156 -54.02 42.07 5.21
C PHE A 156 -52.86 42.00 4.20
N LEU A 157 -52.65 43.09 3.45
CA LEU A 157 -51.54 43.22 2.48
C LEU A 157 -50.16 42.97 3.12
N THR A 158 -49.98 43.40 4.36
CA THR A 158 -48.72 43.22 5.10
C THR A 158 -48.39 41.74 5.33
N ASP A 159 -49.37 40.93 5.72
CA ASP A 159 -49.18 39.49 5.99
C ASP A 159 -48.86 38.72 4.72
N VAL A 160 -49.52 39.07 3.60
CA VAL A 160 -49.25 38.49 2.29
C VAL A 160 -47.82 38.81 1.82
N ILE A 161 -47.35 40.03 2.02
CA ILE A 161 -45.97 40.44 1.67
C ILE A 161 -44.96 39.65 2.52
N VAL A 162 -45.18 39.55 3.83
CA VAL A 162 -44.29 38.80 4.74
C VAL A 162 -44.23 37.32 4.37
N GLN A 163 -45.39 36.70 4.10
CA GLN A 163 -45.46 35.29 3.70
C GLN A 163 -44.73 35.05 2.38
N ARG A 164 -44.98 35.88 1.36
CA ARG A 164 -44.33 35.78 0.06
C ARG A 164 -42.81 35.93 0.18
N ASN A 165 -42.33 36.93 0.93
CA ASN A 165 -40.89 37.13 1.13
C ASN A 165 -40.25 35.93 1.84
N THR A 166 -40.92 35.36 2.84
CA THR A 166 -40.44 34.16 3.55
C THR A 166 -40.39 32.94 2.62
N THR A 167 -41.43 32.71 1.82
CA THR A 167 -41.47 31.59 0.86
C THR A 167 -40.40 31.75 -0.22
N GLN A 168 -40.17 32.99 -0.72
CA GLN A 168 -39.11 33.28 -1.67
C GLN A 168 -37.73 32.96 -1.10
N GLN A 169 -37.43 33.39 0.13
CA GLN A 169 -36.16 33.06 0.79
C GLN A 169 -35.94 31.55 0.92
N LYS A 170 -36.99 30.80 1.27
CA LYS A 170 -36.94 29.34 1.34
C LYS A 170 -36.70 28.71 -0.03
N LEU A 171 -37.34 29.24 -1.08
CA LEU A 171 -37.15 28.79 -2.45
C LEU A 171 -35.72 29.02 -2.93
N ASP A 172 -35.17 30.21 -2.69
CA ASP A 172 -33.79 30.56 -3.05
C ASP A 172 -32.77 29.64 -2.33
N ALA A 173 -33.03 29.34 -1.05
CA ALA A 173 -32.22 28.39 -0.29
C ALA A 173 -32.32 26.96 -0.87
N ALA A 174 -33.53 26.50 -1.23
CA ALA A 174 -33.74 25.18 -1.83
C ALA A 174 -33.06 25.06 -3.21
N LEU A 175 -33.14 26.11 -4.05
CA LEU A 175 -32.44 26.18 -5.34
C LEU A 175 -30.91 26.18 -5.15
N THR A 176 -30.41 26.90 -4.16
CA THR A 176 -28.98 26.89 -3.80
C THR A 176 -28.51 25.50 -3.37
N ASN A 177 -29.29 24.82 -2.53
CA ASN A 177 -29.00 23.45 -2.09
C ASN A 177 -29.03 22.46 -3.25
N ARG A 178 -29.98 22.61 -4.19
CA ARG A 178 -30.04 21.81 -5.41
C ARG A 178 -28.83 22.03 -6.30
N LYS A 179 -28.36 23.26 -6.47
CA LYS A 179 -27.12 23.55 -7.21
C LYS A 179 -25.91 22.89 -6.55
N ARG A 180 -25.75 23.05 -5.22
CA ARG A 180 -24.68 22.40 -4.47
C ARG A 180 -24.71 20.87 -4.61
N MET A 181 -25.90 20.28 -4.63
CA MET A 181 -26.06 18.84 -4.87
C MET A 181 -25.50 18.41 -6.24
N PHE A 182 -25.77 19.18 -7.30
CA PHE A 182 -25.22 18.91 -8.63
C PHE A 182 -23.70 19.05 -8.66
N ASP A 183 -23.16 20.10 -8.03
CA ASP A 183 -21.70 20.30 -7.90
C ASP A 183 -21.04 19.12 -7.16
N ASN A 184 -21.68 18.64 -6.08
CA ASN A 184 -21.24 17.46 -5.33
C ASN A 184 -21.29 16.18 -6.19
N GLN A 185 -22.28 16.03 -7.06
CA GLN A 185 -22.35 14.89 -7.98
C GLN A 185 -21.17 14.90 -8.97
N MET A 186 -20.85 16.07 -9.52
CA MET A 186 -19.70 16.24 -10.41
C MET A 186 -18.37 15.99 -9.70
N ALA A 187 -18.26 16.39 -8.42
CA ALA A 187 -17.11 16.10 -7.58
C ALA A 187 -16.92 14.59 -7.39
N LEU A 188 -17.98 13.84 -7.06
CA LEU A 188 -17.89 12.38 -6.90
C LEU A 188 -17.52 11.66 -8.21
N LEU A 189 -17.99 12.14 -9.37
CA LEU A 189 -17.58 11.62 -10.66
C LEU A 189 -16.08 11.87 -10.93
N ALA A 190 -15.58 13.06 -10.60
CA ALA A 190 -14.16 13.39 -10.71
C ALA A 190 -13.29 12.53 -9.77
N MET A 191 -13.76 12.28 -8.55
CA MET A 191 -13.10 11.38 -7.60
C MET A 191 -13.04 9.95 -8.12
N GLN A 192 -14.15 9.44 -8.67
CA GLN A 192 -14.22 8.11 -9.27
C GLN A 192 -13.25 7.98 -10.44
N ALA A 193 -13.26 8.95 -11.37
CA ALA A 193 -12.35 8.95 -12.51
C ALA A 193 -10.88 9.00 -12.06
N THR A 194 -10.57 9.80 -11.03
CA THR A 194 -9.23 9.86 -10.43
C THR A 194 -8.81 8.50 -9.89
N LEU A 195 -9.68 7.83 -9.14
CA LEU A 195 -9.42 6.49 -8.63
C LEU A 195 -9.18 5.48 -9.76
N ASP A 196 -10.01 5.51 -10.81
CA ASP A 196 -9.91 4.61 -11.95
C ASP A 196 -8.59 4.77 -12.72
N ILE A 197 -8.11 6.02 -12.87
CA ILE A 197 -6.80 6.33 -13.47
C ILE A 197 -5.65 5.70 -12.67
N TYR A 198 -5.78 5.60 -11.35
CA TYR A 198 -4.72 5.12 -10.45
C TYR A 198 -4.81 3.65 -10.07
N LYS A 199 -5.93 2.96 -10.32
CA LYS A 199 -6.04 1.50 -10.11
C LYS A 199 -4.84 0.71 -10.64
N PRO A 200 -4.37 0.91 -11.89
CA PRO A 200 -3.18 0.21 -12.40
C PRO A 200 -1.89 0.53 -11.63
N ASP A 201 -1.78 1.75 -11.08
CA ASP A 201 -0.62 2.15 -10.27
C ASP A 201 -0.66 1.48 -8.89
N PHE A 202 -1.85 1.36 -8.26
CA PHE A 202 -2.01 0.58 -7.02
C PHE A 202 -1.67 -0.89 -7.24
N ASP A 203 -2.17 -1.50 -8.32
CA ASP A 203 -1.92 -2.91 -8.64
C ASP A 203 -0.43 -3.18 -8.90
N ASP A 204 0.25 -2.29 -9.63
CA ASP A 204 1.69 -2.42 -9.87
C ASP A 204 2.50 -2.26 -8.57
N ILE A 205 2.12 -1.33 -7.69
CA ILE A 205 2.73 -1.17 -6.36
C ILE A 205 2.54 -2.45 -5.54
N CYS A 206 1.31 -2.96 -5.45
CA CYS A 206 0.99 -4.21 -4.76
C CYS A 206 1.78 -5.40 -5.31
N ARG A 207 1.87 -5.52 -6.65
CA ARG A 207 2.64 -6.58 -7.31
C ARG A 207 4.13 -6.48 -6.95
N LYS A 208 4.71 -5.28 -6.98
CA LYS A 208 6.12 -5.07 -6.63
C LYS A 208 6.41 -5.39 -5.16
N ILE A 209 5.56 -4.94 -4.25
CA ILE A 209 5.65 -5.27 -2.81
C ILE A 209 5.49 -6.79 -2.61
N HIS A 210 4.65 -7.45 -3.39
CA HIS A 210 4.47 -8.89 -3.31
C HIS A 210 5.70 -9.68 -3.80
N ILE A 211 6.26 -9.31 -4.96
CA ILE A 211 7.51 -9.91 -5.46
C ILE A 211 8.62 -9.75 -4.41
N PHE A 212 8.69 -8.58 -3.79
CA PHE A 212 9.62 -8.29 -2.72
C PHE A 212 9.47 -9.23 -1.52
N ALA A 213 8.23 -9.44 -1.06
CA ALA A 213 7.94 -10.37 0.03
C ALA A 213 8.33 -11.82 -0.33
N ILE A 214 8.11 -12.24 -1.59
CA ILE A 214 8.49 -13.58 -2.08
C ILE A 214 10.00 -13.78 -2.05
N ILE A 215 10.78 -12.81 -2.51
CA ILE A 215 12.25 -12.91 -2.55
C ILE A 215 12.81 -13.16 -1.13
N TRP A 216 12.30 -12.44 -0.14
CA TRP A 216 12.72 -12.62 1.25
C TRP A 216 12.28 -13.95 1.84
N ALA A 217 11.05 -14.38 1.56
CA ALA A 217 10.57 -15.70 1.99
C ALA A 217 11.40 -16.84 1.37
N PHE A 218 11.75 -16.75 0.09
CA PHE A 218 12.55 -17.75 -0.61
C PHE A 218 13.95 -17.88 -0.02
N THR A 219 14.61 -16.74 0.26
CA THR A 219 15.97 -16.73 0.82
C THR A 219 16.03 -17.45 2.17
N THR A 220 15.05 -17.20 3.05
CA THR A 220 14.88 -17.91 4.32
C THR A 220 14.64 -19.40 4.14
N GLU A 221 13.73 -19.76 3.23
CA GLU A 221 13.30 -21.14 3.04
C GLU A 221 14.45 -22.04 2.56
N GLN A 222 15.36 -21.53 1.73
CA GLN A 222 16.49 -22.32 1.24
C GLN A 222 17.46 -22.74 2.36
N SER A 223 17.80 -21.82 3.27
CA SER A 223 18.68 -22.12 4.40
C SER A 223 18.06 -23.14 5.35
N THR A 224 16.77 -22.99 5.66
CA THR A 224 16.04 -23.94 6.53
C THR A 224 15.95 -25.33 5.88
N LYS A 225 15.61 -25.41 4.59
CA LYS A 225 15.48 -26.70 3.90
C LYS A 225 16.81 -27.44 3.73
N MET A 226 17.97 -26.77 3.80
CA MET A 226 19.27 -27.46 3.82
C MET A 226 19.53 -28.07 5.20
N ASN A 227 19.27 -27.31 6.26
CA ASN A 227 19.44 -27.78 7.63
C ASN A 227 18.55 -28.99 7.95
N VAL A 228 17.29 -28.97 7.49
CA VAL A 228 16.36 -30.12 7.64
C VAL A 228 16.88 -31.36 6.91
N ALA A 229 17.41 -31.21 5.68
CA ALA A 229 17.91 -32.35 4.91
C ALA A 229 19.12 -33.01 5.58
N LEU A 230 20.00 -32.22 6.23
CA LEU A 230 21.12 -32.74 7.02
C LEU A 230 20.66 -33.47 8.29
N GLY A 231 19.42 -33.26 8.75
CA GLY A 231 18.83 -34.04 9.83
C GLY A 231 18.59 -35.53 9.48
N GLU A 232 18.63 -35.89 8.20
CA GLU A 232 18.43 -37.28 7.74
C GLU A 232 19.67 -38.17 7.92
N GLY A 233 20.79 -37.62 8.41
CA GLY A 233 22.04 -38.33 8.63
C GLY A 233 22.93 -38.41 7.39
N ILE A 234 24.16 -38.95 7.53
CA ILE A 234 25.20 -38.92 6.49
C ILE A 234 24.75 -39.51 5.15
N LYS A 235 23.80 -40.46 5.18
CA LYS A 235 23.21 -41.10 3.99
C LYS A 235 22.60 -40.10 3.00
N VAL A 236 22.22 -38.90 3.45
CA VAL A 236 21.68 -37.86 2.57
C VAL A 236 22.72 -37.36 1.56
N LEU A 237 24.01 -37.42 1.88
CA LEU A 237 25.10 -36.92 1.05
C LEU A 237 25.25 -37.70 -0.27
N THR A 238 24.83 -38.97 -0.29
CA THR A 238 24.86 -39.83 -1.49
C THR A 238 23.59 -39.70 -2.33
N SER A 239 22.56 -39.00 -1.84
CA SER A 239 21.33 -38.77 -2.57
C SER A 239 21.56 -37.80 -3.73
N LYS A 240 21.27 -38.25 -4.95
CA LYS A 240 21.30 -37.39 -6.15
C LYS A 240 20.49 -36.11 -5.97
N LYS A 241 19.33 -36.20 -5.32
CA LYS A 241 18.46 -35.03 -5.05
C LYS A 241 19.16 -34.00 -4.17
N PHE A 242 19.83 -34.46 -3.12
CA PHE A 242 20.58 -33.59 -2.22
C PHE A 242 21.78 -32.96 -2.95
N GLN A 243 22.57 -33.75 -3.68
CA GLN A 243 23.74 -33.24 -4.41
C GLN A 243 23.37 -32.20 -5.48
N VAL A 244 22.29 -32.42 -6.23
CA VAL A 244 21.79 -31.43 -7.22
C VAL A 244 21.38 -30.14 -6.51
N LYS A 245 20.68 -30.24 -5.38
CA LYS A 245 20.27 -29.07 -4.61
C LYS A 245 21.46 -28.31 -4.01
N LEU A 246 22.45 -29.02 -3.48
CA LEU A 246 23.68 -28.44 -2.94
C LEU A 246 24.45 -27.68 -4.03
N LYS A 247 24.64 -28.29 -5.20
CA LYS A 247 25.28 -27.64 -6.35
C LYS A 247 24.53 -26.38 -6.81
N LEU A 248 23.20 -26.46 -6.89
CA LEU A 248 22.38 -25.31 -7.26
C LEU A 248 22.55 -24.16 -6.26
N LEU A 249 22.54 -24.45 -4.96
CA LEU A 249 22.70 -23.43 -3.93
C LEU A 249 24.10 -22.80 -3.98
N ILE A 250 25.16 -23.60 -4.12
CA ILE A 250 26.53 -23.08 -4.28
C ILE A 250 26.61 -22.14 -5.50
N ALA A 251 26.07 -22.56 -6.65
CA ALA A 251 26.09 -21.76 -7.87
C ALA A 251 25.30 -20.44 -7.75
N GLN A 252 24.33 -20.38 -6.84
CA GLN A 252 23.49 -19.20 -6.60
C GLN A 252 24.13 -18.18 -5.65
N ILE A 253 25.12 -18.54 -4.84
CA ILE A 253 25.66 -17.67 -3.80
C ILE A 253 26.24 -16.38 -4.36
N GLU A 254 27.10 -16.47 -5.37
CA GLU A 254 27.79 -15.29 -5.90
C GLU A 254 26.81 -14.31 -6.59
N PRO A 255 25.92 -14.77 -7.50
CA PRO A 255 24.90 -13.89 -8.08
C PRO A 255 23.95 -13.27 -7.05
N LEU A 256 23.52 -14.01 -6.01
CA LEU A 256 22.66 -13.45 -4.96
C LEU A 256 23.41 -12.41 -4.13
N LYS A 257 24.67 -12.67 -3.78
CA LYS A 257 25.49 -11.75 -3.00
C LYS A 257 25.66 -10.43 -3.74
N GLU A 258 26.05 -10.48 -5.01
CA GLU A 258 26.21 -9.29 -5.85
C GLU A 258 24.89 -8.53 -6.00
N GLY A 259 23.79 -9.23 -6.29
CA GLY A 259 22.47 -8.63 -6.40
C GLY A 259 22.01 -7.93 -5.11
N MET A 260 22.25 -8.56 -3.95
CA MET A 260 21.93 -7.96 -2.64
C MET A 260 22.80 -6.75 -2.31
N GLN A 261 24.09 -6.78 -2.64
CA GLN A 261 24.99 -5.64 -2.45
C GLN A 261 24.59 -4.45 -3.32
N GLN A 262 24.30 -4.71 -4.60
CA GLN A 262 23.79 -3.69 -5.51
C GLN A 262 22.46 -3.12 -5.00
N TYR A 263 21.52 -3.98 -4.59
CA TYR A 263 20.24 -3.54 -4.05
C TYR A 263 20.39 -2.68 -2.79
N ALA A 264 21.28 -3.06 -1.87
CA ALA A 264 21.53 -2.31 -0.63
C ALA A 264 22.09 -0.90 -0.90
N THR A 265 22.83 -0.72 -2.00
CA THR A 265 23.61 0.50 -2.29
C THR A 265 22.94 1.42 -3.32
N GLN A 266 22.25 0.89 -4.34
CA GLN A 266 21.77 1.65 -5.51
C GLN A 266 20.57 2.59 -5.26
N LEU A 267 19.95 2.58 -4.08
CA LEU A 267 18.78 3.40 -3.77
C LEU A 267 19.06 4.47 -2.71
N THR A 268 20.30 4.94 -2.56
CA THR A 268 20.56 6.18 -1.82
C THR A 268 19.81 7.31 -2.53
N PRO A 269 19.07 8.19 -1.82
CA PRO A 269 18.55 9.40 -2.43
C PRO A 269 19.74 10.17 -3.04
N PRO A 270 19.57 10.89 -4.15
CA PRO A 270 20.57 11.86 -4.55
C PRO A 270 20.82 12.74 -3.31
N LYS A 271 22.08 12.87 -2.88
CA LYS A 271 22.46 13.93 -1.95
C LYS A 271 21.86 15.21 -2.53
N ALA A 272 21.02 15.88 -1.76
CA ALA A 272 20.64 17.25 -2.08
C ALA A 272 21.95 17.98 -2.35
N SER A 273 22.14 18.43 -3.58
CA SER A 273 23.25 19.30 -3.92
C SER A 273 23.04 20.57 -3.11
N SER A 274 23.68 20.63 -1.95
CA SER A 274 24.03 21.87 -1.29
C SER A 274 25.01 22.59 -2.21
N ASN A 275 24.47 23.34 -3.17
CA ASN A 275 25.19 24.45 -3.76
C ASN A 275 24.45 25.70 -3.29
N GLU A 276 24.84 26.12 -2.10
CA GLU A 276 25.07 27.54 -1.84
C GLU A 276 26.10 28.01 -2.87
N GLU A 277 25.66 28.91 -3.75
CA GLU A 277 26.34 30.16 -4.12
C GLU A 277 25.37 31.02 -4.94
#